data_AF-A0A1Y4RF97-F1
#
_entry.id   AF-A0A1Y4RF97-F1
#
_cell.length_a   1.000
_cell.length_b   1.000
_cell.length_c   1.000
_cell.angle_alpha   90.00
_cell.angle_beta   90.00
_cell.angle_gamma   90.00
#
_symmetry.space_group_name_H-M   'P 1'
#
loop_
_entity.id
_entity.type
_entity.pdbx_description
1 polymer ?
#
loop_
_entity_poly.entity_id
_entity_poly.type
_entity_poly.pdbx_seq_one_letter_code
_entity_poly.pdbx_strand_id
1 'polypeptide(L)'
;MRDKPLIVSHQEQGDNWPVLARINPDVSSLHIAATYTLIYNGSLLVEEGLGYAVCFDRLINTGGGSALCFRPFEPAIETSPRIVWKKYQIFSHKPQPIHLSSSM
;
A
#
# COMPACT_ATOMS: atom_id res chain seq x y z
N MET A 1 13.54 12.08 10.86
CA MET A 1 12.25 11.57 10.33
C MET A 1 11.03 12.10 11.11
N ARG A 2 11.21 12.76 12.28
CA ARG A 2 10.09 13.24 13.12
C ARG A 2 9.52 14.61 12.73
N ASP A 3 10.17 15.33 11.80
CA ASP A 3 9.86 16.74 11.57
C ASP A 3 8.97 17.00 10.34
N LYS A 4 8.59 15.95 9.60
CA LYS A 4 7.70 16.07 8.45
C LYS A 4 6.36 15.39 8.71
N PRO A 5 5.26 15.92 8.15
CA PRO A 5 3.96 15.28 8.26
C PRO A 5 3.96 13.88 7.63
N LEU A 6 3.14 12.99 8.18
CA LEU A 6 2.95 11.63 7.70
C LEU A 6 1.70 11.55 6.83
N ILE A 7 1.83 10.78 5.76
CA ILE A 7 0.77 10.38 4.85
C ILE A 7 0.59 8.88 5.06
N VAL A 8 -0.59 8.43 5.49
CA VAL A 8 -0.78 7.07 6.03
C VAL A 8 -1.93 6.34 5.34
N SER A 9 -1.93 5.01 5.37
CA SER A 9 -3.05 4.23 4.83
C SER A 9 -4.33 4.54 5.60
N HIS A 10 -5.45 4.71 4.90
CA HIS A 10 -6.77 4.87 5.53
C HIS A 10 -7.15 3.65 6.38
N GLN A 11 -6.61 2.47 6.08
CA GLN A 11 -6.86 1.24 6.86
C GLN A 11 -6.27 1.33 8.27
N GLU A 12 -5.13 1.99 8.44
CA GLU A 12 -4.49 2.16 9.75
C GLU A 12 -5.40 2.90 10.75
N GLN A 13 -6.19 3.86 10.25
CA GLN A 13 -7.14 4.60 11.08
C GLN A 13 -8.27 3.70 11.60
N GLY A 14 -8.73 2.75 10.78
CA GLY A 14 -9.80 1.81 11.16
C GLY A 14 -9.35 0.73 12.13
N ASP A 15 -8.08 0.37 12.11
CA ASP A 15 -7.49 -0.75 12.88
C ASP A 15 -6.73 -0.31 14.14
N ASN A 16 -6.95 0.92 14.62
CA ASN A 16 -6.27 1.49 15.80
C ASN A 16 -4.73 1.58 15.65
N TRP A 17 -4.27 1.98 14.46
CA TRP A 17 -2.89 2.39 14.18
C TRP A 17 -1.79 1.35 14.49
N PRO A 18 -1.93 0.08 14.08
CA PRO A 18 -0.99 -0.98 14.47
C PRO A 18 0.44 -0.74 13.97
N VAL A 19 0.63 -0.11 12.80
CA VAL A 19 1.97 0.23 12.29
C VAL A 19 2.49 1.50 12.95
N LEU A 20 1.66 2.54 13.08
CA LEU A 20 2.12 3.81 13.67
C LEU A 20 2.48 3.67 15.15
N ALA A 21 1.76 2.83 15.90
CA ALA A 21 2.08 2.54 17.30
C ALA A 21 3.47 1.90 17.47
N ARG A 22 3.97 1.20 16.44
CA ARG A 22 5.35 0.66 16.41
C ARG A 22 6.40 1.72 16.07
N ILE A 23 6.01 2.81 15.39
CA ILE A 23 6.87 3.95 15.08
C ILE A 23 6.97 4.89 16.29
N ASN A 24 5.82 5.17 16.92
CA ASN A 24 5.71 5.94 18.14
C ASN A 24 4.51 5.42 18.97
N PRO A 25 4.72 4.95 20.21
CA PRO A 25 3.63 4.50 21.07
C PRO A 25 2.55 5.56 21.30
N ASP A 26 2.92 6.84 21.31
CA ASP A 26 1.96 7.94 21.32
C ASP A 26 1.65 8.39 19.90
N VAL A 27 0.71 7.70 19.25
CA VAL A 27 0.26 8.02 17.89
C VAL A 27 -0.35 9.42 17.81
N SER A 28 -0.95 9.92 18.90
CA SER A 28 -1.57 11.26 18.92
C SER A 28 -0.55 12.39 18.78
N SER A 29 0.72 12.12 19.12
CA SER A 29 1.84 13.04 18.91
C SER A 29 2.36 13.07 17.47
N LEU A 30 1.94 12.13 16.60
CA LEU A 30 2.36 12.09 15.21
C LEU A 30 1.55 13.09 14.39
N HIS A 31 2.24 13.89 13.57
CA HIS A 31 1.59 14.80 12.65
C HIS A 31 1.10 14.04 11.40
N ILE A 32 -0.18 13.66 11.38
CA ILE A 32 -0.81 13.02 10.21
C ILE A 32 -1.46 14.11 9.34
N ALA A 33 -0.89 14.38 8.17
CA ALA A 33 -1.42 15.41 7.26
C ALA A 33 -2.49 14.88 6.30
N ALA A 34 -2.41 13.60 5.92
CA ALA A 34 -3.34 13.01 4.98
C ALA A 34 -3.43 11.48 5.12
N THR A 35 -4.52 10.91 4.62
CA THR A 35 -4.71 9.47 4.45
C THR A 35 -4.88 9.10 2.98
N TYR A 36 -4.41 7.92 2.57
CA TYR A 36 -4.61 7.40 1.22
C TYR A 36 -5.26 6.01 1.22
N THR A 37 -6.00 5.68 0.17
CA THR A 37 -6.53 4.33 -0.08
C THR A 37 -5.60 3.49 -0.94
N LEU A 38 -4.98 4.12 -1.95
CA LEU A 38 -3.97 3.51 -2.82
C LEU A 38 -2.66 4.26 -2.64
N ILE A 39 -1.55 3.52 -2.47
CA ILE A 39 -0.24 4.13 -2.23
C ILE A 39 0.22 5.05 -3.37
N TYR A 40 -0.25 4.82 -4.59
CA TYR A 40 0.00 5.74 -5.71
C TYR A 40 -0.48 7.17 -5.41
N ASN A 41 -1.64 7.34 -4.78
CA ASN A 41 -2.10 8.68 -4.40
C ASN A 41 -1.22 9.28 -3.31
N GLY A 42 -0.77 8.46 -2.35
CA GLY A 42 0.18 8.88 -1.33
C GLY A 42 1.53 9.30 -1.93
N SER A 43 1.99 8.62 -2.98
CA SER A 43 3.27 8.90 -3.63
C SER A 43 3.26 10.26 -4.33
N LEU A 44 2.15 10.63 -4.98
CA LEU A 44 1.98 11.97 -5.58
C LEU A 44 2.09 13.07 -4.51
N LEU A 45 1.48 12.88 -3.33
CA LEU A 45 1.59 13.85 -2.22
C LEU A 45 3.02 13.97 -1.70
N VAL A 46 3.80 12.89 -1.71
CA VAL A 46 5.21 12.92 -1.32
C VAL A 46 6.06 13.63 -2.37
N GLU A 47 5.82 13.39 -3.67
CA GLU A 47 6.53 14.07 -4.76
C GLU A 47 6.29 15.59 -4.74
N GLU A 48 5.08 16.02 -4.41
CA GLU A 48 4.72 17.44 -4.21
C GLU A 48 5.23 18.02 -2.87
N GLY A 49 5.89 17.21 -2.04
CA GLY A 49 6.59 17.68 -0.83
C GLY A 49 5.73 17.79 0.43
N LEU A 50 4.52 17.22 0.46
CA LEU A 50 3.61 17.33 1.62
C LEU A 50 4.10 16.56 2.85
N GLY A 51 4.97 15.56 2.69
CA GLY A 51 5.44 14.77 3.81
C GLY A 51 6.09 13.44 3.43
N TYR A 52 6.05 12.48 4.36
CA TYR A 52 6.50 11.11 4.15
C TYR A 52 5.32 10.15 4.14
N ALA A 53 5.27 9.26 3.15
CA ALA A 53 4.30 8.17 3.14
C ALA A 53 4.81 6.98 3.97
N VAL A 54 3.97 6.43 4.85
CA VAL A 54 4.23 5.17 5.54
C VAL A 54 3.59 4.04 4.74
N CYS A 55 4.39 3.20 4.10
CA CYS A 55 3.93 2.14 3.22
C CYS A 55 4.85 0.90 3.23
N PHE A 56 4.41 -0.18 2.59
CA PHE A 56 5.27 -1.34 2.36
C PHE A 56 6.26 -1.11 1.21
N ASP A 57 7.41 -1.76 1.28
CA ASP A 57 8.41 -1.78 0.22
C ASP A 57 7.81 -2.35 -1.09
N ARG A 58 8.36 -1.92 -2.23
CA ARG A 58 8.04 -2.41 -3.59
C ARG A 58 6.60 -2.24 -4.07
N LEU A 59 5.77 -1.45 -3.39
CA LEU A 59 4.40 -1.17 -3.86
C LEU A 59 4.35 -0.10 -4.98
N ILE A 60 5.37 0.75 -5.07
CA ILE A 60 5.51 1.78 -6.10
C ILE A 60 6.94 1.75 -6.67
N ASN A 61 7.12 2.31 -7.86
CA ASN A 61 8.44 2.41 -8.46
C ASN A 61 9.24 3.55 -7.82
N THR A 62 10.29 3.20 -7.07
CA THR A 62 11.29 4.14 -6.51
C THR A 62 12.68 3.94 -7.14
N GLY A 63 12.73 3.37 -8.36
CA GLY A 63 13.95 3.04 -9.10
C GLY A 63 14.48 4.19 -9.96
N GLY A 64 15.37 3.87 -10.92
CA GLY A 64 16.32 4.73 -11.67
C GLY A 64 15.82 5.94 -12.49
N GLY A 65 14.72 6.57 -12.09
CA GLY A 65 14.26 7.87 -12.55
C GLY A 65 13.20 8.52 -11.63
N SER A 66 12.88 7.89 -10.49
CA SER A 66 11.89 8.41 -9.54
C SER A 66 12.52 9.44 -8.59
N ALA A 67 11.77 10.49 -8.27
CA ALA A 67 12.11 11.43 -7.21
C ALA A 67 11.88 10.83 -5.80
N LEU A 68 11.29 9.63 -5.72
CA LEU A 68 10.97 8.95 -4.48
C LEU A 68 12.04 7.93 -4.11
N CYS A 69 12.27 7.81 -2.80
CA CYS A 69 13.21 6.85 -2.23
C CYS A 69 12.55 6.15 -1.04
N PHE A 70 12.42 4.81 -1.11
CA PHE A 70 11.96 4.03 0.02
C PHE A 70 13.02 4.02 1.13
N ARG A 71 12.58 4.26 2.37
CA ARG A 71 13.45 4.25 3.55
C ARG A 71 12.87 3.27 4.58
N PRO A 72 13.52 2.11 4.81
CA PRO A 72 13.07 1.18 5.82
C PRO A 72 13.24 1.79 7.22
N PHE A 73 12.39 1.35 8.16
CA PHE A 73 12.55 1.66 9.58
C PHE A 73 13.69 0.84 10.19
N GLU A 74 14.34 1.39 11.21
CA GLU A 74 15.31 0.70 12.04
C GLU A 74 14.81 0.75 13.50
N PRO A 75 14.43 -0.38 14.10
CA PRO A 75 14.39 -1.73 13.52
C PRO A 75 13.28 -1.90 12.47
N ALA A 76 13.44 -2.90 11.59
CA ALA A 76 12.48 -3.19 10.52
C ALA A 76 11.08 -3.56 11.07
N ILE A 77 10.04 -3.03 10.42
CA ILE A 77 8.63 -3.36 10.69
C ILE A 77 8.12 -4.19 9.50
N GLU A 78 7.94 -5.48 9.72
CA GLU A 78 7.55 -6.43 8.66
C GLU A 78 6.17 -7.05 8.93
N THR A 79 5.49 -7.45 7.86
CA THR A 79 4.27 -8.25 7.90
C THR A 79 4.26 -9.26 6.76
N SER A 80 3.54 -10.37 6.94
CA SER A 80 3.40 -11.40 5.90
C SER A 80 2.13 -11.14 5.07
N PRO A 81 2.24 -10.93 3.74
CA PRO A 81 1.06 -10.80 2.89
C PRO A 81 0.27 -12.11 2.91
N ARG A 82 -1.06 -12.00 2.94
CA ARG A 82 -1.96 -13.16 2.88
C ARG A 82 -2.92 -13.01 1.71
N ILE A 83 -3.11 -14.09 0.97
CA ILE A 83 -4.17 -14.20 -0.04
C ILE A 83 -5.36 -14.85 0.65
N VAL A 84 -6.54 -14.22 0.57
CA VAL A 84 -7.77 -14.71 1.19
C VAL A 84 -8.81 -14.94 0.09
N TRP A 85 -9.43 -16.12 0.10
CA TRP A 85 -10.47 -16.51 -0.86
C TRP A 85 -11.64 -17.19 -0.14
N LYS A 86 -12.84 -17.13 -0.75
CA LYS A 86 -14.00 -17.88 -0.23
C LYS A 86 -13.73 -19.38 -0.37
N LYS A 87 -13.86 -20.13 0.73
CA LYS A 87 -13.63 -21.59 0.77
C LYS A 87 -14.44 -22.37 -0.29
N TYR A 88 -15.64 -21.87 -0.62
CA TYR A 88 -16.57 -22.51 -1.54
C TYR A 88 -16.91 -21.61 -2.74
N GLN A 89 -15.91 -21.01 -3.36
CA GLN A 89 -16.13 -20.25 -4.59
C GLN A 89 -16.43 -21.20 -5.75
N ILE A 90 -17.69 -21.25 -6.18
CA ILE A 90 -18.11 -22.00 -7.38
C ILE A 90 -17.61 -21.22 -8.59
N PHE A 91 -16.66 -21.81 -9.32
CA PHE A 91 -16.25 -21.26 -10.62
C PHE A 91 -17.42 -21.43 -11.59
N SER A 92 -17.93 -20.32 -12.14
CA SER A 92 -18.90 -20.39 -13.24
C SER A 92 -18.25 -21.09 -14.43
N HIS A 93 -19.00 -21.96 -15.09
CA HIS A 93 -18.57 -22.74 -16.24
C HIS A 93 -17.82 -21.86 -17.26
N LYS A 94 -16.63 -22.29 -17.71
CA LYS A 94 -15.87 -21.59 -18.75
C LYS A 94 -16.75 -21.42 -20.00
N PRO A 95 -16.76 -20.26 -20.68
CA PRO A 95 -17.34 -20.19 -22.02
C PRO A 95 -16.56 -21.16 -22.92
N GLN A 96 -17.28 -22.06 -23.58
CA GLN A 96 -16.66 -23.00 -24.53
C GLN A 96 -16.06 -22.19 -25.69
N PRO A 97 -14.86 -22.54 -26.18
CA PRO A 97 -14.29 -21.87 -27.34
C PRO A 97 -15.16 -22.17 -28.58
N ILE A 98 -15.62 -21.10 -29.23
CA ILE A 98 -16.23 -21.15 -30.56
C ILE A 98 -15.26 -21.82 -31.54
N HIS A 99 -15.59 -23.04 -31.98
CA HIS A 99 -14.86 -23.74 -33.01
C HIS A 99 -15.12 -23.04 -34.36
N LEU A 100 -14.18 -22.24 -34.85
CA LEU A 100 -14.17 -21.82 -36.25
C LEU A 100 -13.78 -23.06 -37.07
N SER A 101 -14.72 -23.68 -37.78
CA SER A 101 -14.35 -24.65 -38.81
C SER A 101 -13.80 -23.85 -40.00
N SER A 102 -12.51 -24.00 -40.26
CA SER A 102 -11.98 -23.61 -41.56
C SER A 102 -12.48 -24.64 -42.57
N SER A 103 -13.46 -24.26 -43.40
CA SER A 103 -13.86 -25.05 -44.55
C SER A 103 -12.70 -25.13 -45.54
N MET A 104 -12.39 -26.35 -45.98
CA MET A 104 -11.64 -26.62 -47.21
C MET A 104 -12.55 -26.42 -48.42
#